data_AF-A0A966W3A9-F1
#
_entry.id   AF-A0A966W3A9-F1
#
_cell.length_a   1.000
_cell.length_b   1.000
_cell.length_c   1.000
_cell.angle_alpha   90.00
_cell.angle_beta   90.00
_cell.angle_gamma   90.00
#
_symmetry.space_group_name_H-M   'P 1'
#
loop_
_entity.id
_entity.type
_entity.pdbx_description
1 polymer ?
#
loop_
_entity_poly.entity_id
_entity_poly.type
_entity_poly.pdbx_seq_one_letter_code
_entity_poly.pdbx_strand_id
1 'polypeptide(L)'
;MTKNTPAKVTDPNFTVTTGPLPASRKIFVESPRFKGVKVAMREITLAPEAKEPPVRVYDTSGVYSDTNAHIDITRGLAKLREEWIEARGDTEKY
;
A
#
# COMPACT_ATOMS: atom_id res chain seq x y z
N MET A 1 -0.65 23.46 27.71
CA MET A 1 -0.49 22.23 26.90
C MET A 1 -0.13 22.65 25.49
N THR A 2 1.14 22.53 25.12
CA THR A 2 1.66 22.91 23.79
C THR A 2 1.23 21.87 22.77
N LYS A 3 0.44 22.28 21.77
CA LYS A 3 0.06 21.43 20.65
C LYS A 3 1.31 21.13 19.83
N ASN A 4 1.74 19.87 19.81
CA ASN A 4 2.83 19.42 18.96
C ASN A 4 2.28 19.27 17.53
N THR A 5 2.25 20.37 16.78
CA THR A 5 1.84 20.38 15.38
C THR A 5 2.91 19.64 14.56
N PRO A 6 2.57 18.60 13.79
CA PRO A 6 3.56 17.94 12.93
C PRO A 6 4.10 18.96 11.94
N ALA A 7 5.43 19.02 11.82
CA ALA A 7 6.09 19.89 10.86
C ALA A 7 5.55 19.60 9.46
N LYS A 8 4.99 20.60 8.79
CA LYS A 8 4.60 20.49 7.38
C LYS A 8 5.87 20.23 6.57
N VAL A 9 5.82 19.27 5.65
CA VAL A 9 6.87 19.11 4.65
C VAL A 9 6.92 20.39 3.82
N THR A 10 7.91 21.23 4.09
CA THR A 10 8.06 22.58 3.51
C THR A 10 9.09 22.63 2.39
N ASP A 11 9.84 21.55 2.19
CA ASP A 11 10.81 21.46 1.10
C ASP A 11 10.09 21.03 -0.19
N PRO A 12 9.99 21.90 -1.21
CA PRO A 12 9.38 21.56 -2.49
C PRO A 12 10.15 20.47 -3.25
N ASN A 13 11.39 20.17 -2.85
CA ASN A 13 12.21 19.11 -3.44
C ASN A 13 12.14 17.79 -2.65
N PHE A 14 11.35 17.72 -1.56
CA PHE A 14 11.19 16.47 -0.83
C PHE A 14 10.50 15.44 -1.70
N THR A 15 11.20 14.35 -2.01
CA THR A 15 10.68 13.24 -2.79
C THR A 15 10.80 11.95 -2.00
N VAL A 16 9.85 11.04 -2.22
CA VAL A 16 9.86 9.69 -1.65
C VAL A 16 10.00 8.69 -2.77
N THR A 17 10.75 7.62 -2.53
CA THR A 17 10.90 6.53 -3.48
C THR A 17 9.53 5.89 -3.72
N THR A 18 9.10 5.95 -4.98
CA THR A 18 7.83 5.39 -5.45
C THR A 18 8.04 4.68 -6.77
N GLY A 19 7.04 3.91 -7.18
CA GLY A 19 7.03 3.19 -8.45
C GLY A 19 7.36 1.70 -8.32
N PRO A 20 7.22 0.96 -9.43
CA PRO A 20 7.34 -0.49 -9.42
C PRO A 20 8.76 -0.93 -9.10
N LEU A 21 8.88 -2.02 -8.35
CA LEU A 21 10.18 -2.66 -8.11
C LEU A 21 10.63 -3.39 -9.39
N PRO A 22 11.94 -3.40 -9.71
CA PRO A 22 12.46 -3.96 -10.95
C PRO A 22 11.95 -5.37 -11.26
N ALA A 23 11.62 -5.63 -12.53
CA ALA A 23 11.11 -6.91 -13.05
C ALA A 23 9.87 -7.47 -12.31
N SER A 24 9.16 -6.64 -11.55
CA SER A 24 8.01 -7.06 -10.77
C SER A 24 6.86 -6.08 -10.85
N ARG A 25 5.66 -6.58 -10.58
CA ARG A 25 4.46 -5.75 -10.47
C ARG A 25 3.70 -6.06 -9.20
N LYS A 26 3.09 -5.03 -8.62
CA LYS A 26 2.15 -5.17 -7.52
C LYS A 26 0.93 -5.96 -8.00
N ILE A 27 0.50 -6.93 -7.23
CA ILE A 27 -0.75 -7.66 -7.40
C ILE A 27 -1.51 -7.68 -6.07
N PHE A 28 -2.81 -7.92 -6.15
CA PHE A 28 -3.65 -8.07 -4.97
C PHE A 28 -4.36 -9.41 -5.01
N VAL A 29 -4.21 -10.19 -3.94
CA VAL A 29 -4.94 -11.45 -3.75
C VAL A 29 -6.16 -11.16 -2.89
N GLU A 30 -7.34 -11.38 -3.43
CA GLU A 30 -8.59 -11.15 -2.72
C GLU A 30 -8.85 -12.25 -1.67
N SER A 31 -9.36 -11.87 -0.50
CA SER A 31 -9.76 -12.85 0.50
C SER A 31 -11.06 -13.53 0.09
N PRO A 32 -11.14 -14.88 0.10
CA PRO A 32 -12.40 -15.58 -0.15
C PRO A 32 -13.40 -15.43 1.00
N ARG A 33 -12.92 -15.07 2.20
CA ARG A 33 -13.75 -14.98 3.42
C ARG A 33 -14.21 -13.55 3.73
N PHE A 34 -13.40 -12.55 3.39
CA PHE A 34 -13.63 -11.17 3.81
C PHE A 34 -13.73 -10.24 2.60
N LYS A 35 -14.95 -9.78 2.32
CA LYS A 35 -15.22 -8.86 1.20
C LYS A 35 -14.41 -7.57 1.37
N GLY A 36 -13.77 -7.13 0.28
CA GLY A 36 -12.95 -5.92 0.26
C GLY A 36 -11.52 -6.09 0.79
N VAL A 37 -11.17 -7.23 1.40
CA VAL A 37 -9.77 -7.52 1.76
C VAL A 37 -8.99 -7.88 0.51
N LYS A 38 -7.94 -7.10 0.24
CA LYS A 38 -7.00 -7.29 -0.86
C LYS A 38 -5.59 -7.34 -0.29
N VAL A 39 -4.97 -8.52 -0.28
CA VAL A 39 -3.62 -8.72 0.26
C VAL A 39 -2.60 -8.37 -0.82
N ALA A 40 -1.77 -7.36 -0.55
CA ALA A 40 -0.71 -6.94 -1.46
C ALA A 40 0.39 -8.01 -1.54
N MET A 41 0.73 -8.39 -2.76
CA MET A 41 1.87 -9.23 -3.10
C MET A 41 2.60 -8.58 -4.28
N ARG A 42 3.80 -9.05 -4.61
CA ARG A 42 4.45 -8.72 -5.87
C ARG A 42 4.70 -9.97 -6.68
N GLU A 43 4.52 -9.86 -7.98
CA GLU A 43 4.75 -10.93 -8.93
C GLU A 43 5.97 -10.59 -9.80
N ILE A 44 6.97 -11.47 -9.78
CA ILE A 44 8.25 -11.31 -10.49
C ILE A 44 8.20 -12.14 -11.75
N THR A 45 8.33 -11.49 -12.90
CA THR A 45 8.38 -12.18 -14.19
C THR A 45 9.75 -12.84 -14.35
N LEU A 46 9.76 -14.14 -14.65
CA LEU A 46 10.97 -14.89 -14.92
C LEU A 46 11.34 -14.82 -16.41
N ALA A 47 12.57 -15.23 -16.73
CA ALA A 47 13.02 -15.32 -18.12
C ALA A 47 12.13 -16.31 -18.91
N PRO A 48 11.72 -16.00 -20.15
CA PRO A 48 10.86 -16.87 -20.96
C PRO A 48 11.42 -18.30 -21.14
N GLU A 49 12.75 -18.44 -21.17
CA GLU A 49 13.46 -19.71 -21.36
C GLU A 49 13.26 -20.67 -20.18
N ALA A 50 13.00 -20.16 -18.98
CA ALA A 50 12.72 -20.98 -17.80
C ALA A 50 11.37 -21.72 -17.94
N LYS A 51 10.44 -21.20 -18.76
CA LYS A 51 9.08 -21.75 -18.93
C LYS A 51 8.32 -21.95 -17.61
N GLU A 52 8.62 -21.11 -16.64
CA GLU A 52 8.01 -21.13 -15.31
C GLU A 52 7.00 -19.99 -15.15
N PRO A 53 5.94 -20.19 -14.36
CA PRO A 53 5.05 -19.11 -14.01
C PRO A 53 5.79 -18.05 -13.17
N PRO A 54 5.33 -16.78 -13.19
CA PRO A 54 5.90 -15.74 -12.37
C PRO A 54 5.90 -16.09 -10.87
N VAL A 55 6.97 -15.70 -10.17
CA VAL A 55 7.11 -15.97 -8.72
C VAL A 55 6.37 -14.91 -7.92
N ARG A 56 5.45 -15.34 -7.06
CA ARG A 56 4.74 -14.45 -6.14
C ARG A 56 5.42 -14.43 -4.79
N VAL A 57 5.70 -13.23 -4.30
CA VAL A 57 6.33 -13.02 -2.99
C VAL A 57 5.58 -11.95 -2.19
N TYR A 58 5.76 -12.00 -0.87
CA TYR A 58 5.23 -11.00 0.05
C TYR A 58 5.77 -9.61 -0.28
N ASP A 59 4.91 -8.58 -0.14
CA ASP A 59 5.27 -7.22 -0.48
C ASP A 59 4.80 -6.21 0.58
N THR A 60 5.76 -5.70 1.35
CA THR A 60 5.56 -4.70 2.42
C THR A 60 5.64 -3.26 1.94
N SER A 61 5.93 -3.00 0.66
CA SER A 61 6.10 -1.63 0.15
C SER A 61 4.81 -0.80 0.15
N GLY A 62 3.65 -1.41 0.41
CA GLY A 62 2.37 -0.70 0.45
C GLY A 62 1.99 -0.08 -0.89
N VAL A 63 1.27 1.05 -0.85
CA VAL A 63 0.83 1.75 -2.08
C VAL A 63 1.98 2.46 -2.82
N TYR A 64 3.16 2.58 -2.21
CA TYR A 64 4.28 3.31 -2.81
C TYR A 64 4.85 2.64 -4.07
N SER A 65 4.63 1.33 -4.24
CA SER A 65 4.99 0.61 -5.47
C SER A 65 3.80 0.30 -6.39
N ASP A 66 2.60 0.76 -6.03
CA ASP A 66 1.42 0.63 -6.87
C ASP A 66 1.39 1.77 -7.90
N THR A 67 1.44 1.41 -9.18
CA THR A 67 1.44 2.38 -10.29
C THR A 67 0.12 3.15 -10.41
N ASN A 68 -0.95 2.67 -9.78
CA ASN A 68 -2.26 3.30 -9.81
C ASN A 68 -2.52 4.21 -8.59
N ALA A 69 -1.61 4.22 -7.61
CA ALA A 69 -1.78 5.01 -6.40
C ALA A 69 -1.26 6.44 -6.58
N HIS A 70 -2.08 7.41 -6.19
CA HIS A 70 -1.64 8.80 -6.03
C HIS A 70 -1.09 9.00 -4.61
N ILE A 71 0.21 9.28 -4.50
CA ILE A 71 0.87 9.47 -3.20
C ILE A 71 0.87 10.96 -2.83
N ASP A 72 0.15 11.30 -1.76
CA ASP A 72 0.21 12.61 -1.11
C ASP A 72 0.54 12.42 0.38
N ILE A 73 1.81 12.60 0.70
CA ILE A 73 2.32 12.45 2.07
C ILE A 73 1.72 13.46 3.06
N THR A 74 1.20 14.59 2.58
CA THR A 74 0.57 15.61 3.45
C THR A 74 -0.83 15.20 3.89
N ARG A 75 -1.47 14.32 3.11
CA ARG A 75 -2.80 13.75 3.40
C ARG A 75 -2.72 12.38 4.06
N GLY A 76 -1.59 11.70 3.95
CA GLY A 76 -1.41 10.33 4.41
C GLY A 76 -2.04 9.30 3.48
N LEU A 77 -1.99 8.04 3.88
CA LEU A 77 -2.51 6.93 3.09
C LEU A 77 -4.03 6.75 3.27
N ALA A 78 -4.66 6.12 2.27
CA ALA A 78 -6.05 5.68 2.38
C ALA A 78 -6.24 4.77 3.61
N LYS A 79 -7.27 5.06 4.41
CA LYS A 79 -7.58 4.30 5.63
C LYS A 79 -8.36 3.02 5.31
N LEU A 80 -7.71 2.07 4.64
CA LEU A 80 -8.34 0.83 4.14
C LEU A 80 -9.08 0.00 5.19
N ARG A 81 -8.76 0.18 6.48
CA ARG A 81 -9.31 -0.60 7.60
C ARG A 81 -10.37 0.16 8.40
N GLU A 82 -10.67 1.42 8.07
CA GLU A 82 -11.58 2.26 8.85
C GLU A 82 -12.97 1.61 8.97
N GLU A 83 -13.57 1.22 7.85
CA GLU A 83 -14.88 0.54 7.84
C GLU A 83 -14.89 -0.76 8.66
N TRP A 84 -13.81 -1.55 8.61
CA TRP A 84 -13.72 -2.81 9.38
C TRP A 84 -13.55 -2.57 10.88
N ILE A 85 -12.97 -1.44 11.27
CA ILE A 85 -12.85 -1.04 12.67
C ILE A 85 -14.21 -0.58 13.17
N GLU A 86 -14.88 0.32 12.44
CA GLU A 86 -16.22 0.81 12.79
C GLU A 86 -17.23 -0.35 12.89
N ALA A 87 -17.20 -1.29 11.96
CA ALA A 87 -18.13 -2.43 11.90
C ALA A 87 -18.04 -3.40 13.11
N ARG A 88 -16.96 -3.39 13.89
CA ARG A 88 -16.86 -4.24 15.10
C ARG A 88 -17.66 -3.69 16.28
N GLY A 89 -18.01 -2.39 16.27
CA GLY A 89 -18.73 -1.74 17.37
C GLY A 89 -17.94 -1.68 18.68
N ASP A 90 -16.60 -1.81 18.61
CA ASP A 90 -15.70 -1.83 19.77
C ASP A 90 -14.88 -0.54 19.93
N THR A 91 -15.23 0.52 19.19
CA THR A 91 -14.53 1.82 19.21
C THR A 91 -15.49 3.00 19.18
N GLU A 92 -15.10 4.13 19.77
CA GLU A 92 -15.80 5.42 19.71
C GLU A 92 -14.90 6.49 19.06
N LYS A 93 -15.50 7.45 18.36
CA LYS A 93 -14.77 8.61 17.81
C LYS A 93 -14.54 9.62 18.94
N TYR A 94 -13.29 10.07 19.06
CA TYR A 94 -12.89 11.16 19.95
C TYR A 94 -13.16 12.54 19.33
#